data_AF-A0A3D2XAZ5-F1
#
_entry.id   AF-A0A3D2XAZ5-F1
#
_cell.length_a   1.000
_cell.length_b   1.000
_cell.length_c   1.000
_cell.angle_alpha   90.00
_cell.angle_beta   90.00
_cell.angle_gamma   90.00
#
_symmetry.space_group_name_H-M   'P 1'
#
loop_
_entity.id
_entity.type
_entity.pdbx_description
1 polymer ?
#
loop_
_entity_poly.entity_id
_entity_poly.type
_entity_poly.pdbx_seq_one_letter_code
_entity_poly.pdbx_strand_id
1 'polypeptide(L)'
;MNIIDRFNENLQKYKSIPFWSWNDKLQPEELRAQIREMKDVGMGGFFMHARGGLKTPYMEDEWFDCVEACIDEAKKLDMNAWCYDENGWP
;
A
#
# COMPACT_ATOMS: atom_id res chain seq x y z
N MET A 1 -27.15 -3.33 18.55
CA MET A 1 -25.72 -3.01 18.83
C MET A 1 -25.61 -1.50 18.93
N ASN A 2 -25.16 -1.00 20.08
CA ASN A 2 -24.95 0.44 20.26
C ASN A 2 -23.54 0.82 19.77
N ILE A 3 -23.21 2.11 19.74
CA ILE A 3 -21.90 2.57 19.24
C ILE A 3 -20.73 2.19 20.15
N ILE A 4 -20.97 2.00 21.46
CA ILE A 4 -19.95 1.61 22.45
C ILE A 4 -19.49 0.17 22.17
N ASP A 5 -20.42 -0.72 21.82
CA ASP A 5 -20.12 -2.12 21.51
C ASP A 5 -19.11 -2.25 20.34
N ARG A 6 -19.08 -1.27 19.42
CA ARG A 6 -18.23 -1.27 18.23
C ARG A 6 -16.76 -0.96 18.50
N PHE A 7 -16.42 -0.33 19.63
CA PHE A 7 -15.03 0.02 19.94
C PHE A 7 -14.12 -1.19 20.15
N ASN A 8 -14.71 -2.32 20.54
CA ASN A 8 -13.98 -3.58 20.75
C ASN A 8 -13.93 -4.46 19.50
N GLU A 9 -14.54 -4.04 18.39
CA GLU A 9 -14.53 -4.78 17.13
C GLU A 9 -13.24 -4.53 16.34
N ASN A 10 -12.95 -5.42 15.39
CA ASN A 10 -11.94 -5.12 14.38
C ASN A 10 -12.44 -3.99 13.45
N LEU A 11 -11.89 -2.79 13.63
CA LEU A 11 -12.23 -1.60 12.86
C LEU A 11 -11.46 -1.48 11.53
N GLN A 12 -10.83 -2.55 11.03
CA GLN A 12 -10.00 -2.54 9.82
C GLN A 12 -10.67 -1.83 8.63
N LYS A 13 -11.98 -2.07 8.41
CA LYS A 13 -12.76 -1.45 7.33
C LYS A 13 -12.90 0.08 7.40
N TYR A 14 -12.51 0.70 8.52
CA TYR A 14 -12.58 2.14 8.75
C TYR A 14 -11.21 2.81 8.81
N LYS A 15 -10.13 2.04 8.73
CA LYS A 15 -8.77 2.60 8.75
C LYS A 15 -8.44 3.27 7.41
N SER A 16 -7.53 4.23 7.46
CA SER A 16 -7.05 4.94 6.27
C SER A 16 -6.35 4.00 5.28
N ILE A 17 -6.54 4.28 3.99
CA ILE A 17 -5.87 3.61 2.87
C ILE A 17 -5.39 4.73 1.94
N PRO A 18 -4.23 5.37 2.22
CA PRO A 18 -3.78 6.53 1.47
C PRO A 18 -3.24 6.15 0.09
N PHE A 19 -3.18 7.15 -0.80
CA PHE A 19 -2.37 7.06 -2.01
C PHE A 19 -0.88 7.09 -1.66
N TRP A 20 -0.16 6.09 -2.13
CA TRP A 20 1.28 5.97 -1.98
C TRP A 20 1.95 6.21 -3.32
N SER A 21 2.66 7.33 -3.41
CA SER A 21 3.31 7.77 -4.64
C SER A 21 4.57 6.94 -4.90
N TRP A 22 4.54 6.13 -5.93
CA TRP A 22 5.73 5.50 -6.50
C TRP A 22 6.35 6.45 -7.51
N ASN A 23 7.35 7.19 -7.07
CA ASN A 23 7.95 8.33 -7.79
C ASN A 23 9.49 8.35 -7.73
N ASP A 24 10.11 7.19 -7.52
CA ASP A 24 11.57 7.02 -7.57
C ASP A 24 11.91 5.65 -8.18
N LYS A 25 13.15 5.18 -8.03
CA LYS A 25 13.54 3.79 -8.27
C LYS A 25 13.01 2.93 -7.13
N LEU A 26 12.07 2.05 -7.44
CA LEU A 26 11.46 1.15 -6.48
C LEU A 26 12.44 0.04 -6.09
N GLN A 27 12.40 -0.37 -4.83
CA GLN A 27 13.22 -1.45 -4.26
C GLN A 27 12.34 -2.28 -3.31
N PRO A 28 12.14 -3.59 -3.54
CA PRO A 28 11.23 -4.41 -2.75
C PRO A 28 11.40 -4.30 -1.22
N GLU A 29 12.63 -4.30 -0.72
CA GLU A 29 12.89 -4.20 0.73
C GLU A 29 12.50 -2.84 1.33
N GLU A 30 12.73 -1.76 0.59
CA GLU A 30 12.31 -0.42 1.00
C GLU A 30 10.77 -0.32 1.03
N LEU A 31 10.11 -0.86 0.00
CA LEU A 31 8.66 -0.91 -0.07
C LEU A 31 8.06 -1.68 1.13
N ARG A 32 8.66 -2.80 1.51
CA ARG A 32 8.26 -3.58 2.70
C ARG A 32 8.47 -2.79 3.99
N ALA A 33 9.58 -2.08 4.12
CA ALA A 33 9.84 -1.23 5.27
C ALA A 33 8.78 -0.13 5.41
N GLN A 34 8.47 0.58 4.33
CA GLN A 34 7.43 1.61 4.32
C GLN A 34 6.04 1.05 4.67
N ILE A 35 5.70 -0.15 4.19
CA ILE A 35 4.45 -0.82 4.54
C ILE A 35 4.36 -1.13 6.04
N ARG A 36 5.46 -1.54 6.68
CA ARG A 36 5.53 -1.74 8.14
C ARG A 36 5.36 -0.44 8.89
N GLU A 37 5.97 0.65 8.43
CA GLU A 37 5.77 1.99 9.01
C GLU A 37 4.30 2.44 8.90
N MET A 38 3.66 2.20 7.75
CA MET A 38 2.22 2.46 7.57
C MET A 38 1.38 1.64 8.56
N LYS A 39 1.74 0.38 8.80
CA LYS A 39 1.07 -0.47 9.80
C LYS A 39 1.22 0.08 11.21
N ASP A 40 2.42 0.49 11.59
CA ASP A 40 2.77 0.98 12.93
C ASP A 40 1.99 2.24 13.29
N VAL A 41 1.73 3.12 12.31
CA VAL A 41 0.89 4.32 12.50
C VAL A 41 -0.61 4.05 12.37
N GLY A 42 -1.01 2.79 12.22
CA GLY A 42 -2.41 2.35 12.27
C GLY A 42 -3.18 2.39 10.95
N MET A 43 -2.50 2.46 9.80
CA MET A 43 -3.16 2.39 8.49
C MET A 43 -3.73 0.98 8.23
N GLY A 44 -4.79 0.93 7.41
CA GLY A 44 -5.47 -0.31 7.03
C GLY A 44 -5.05 -0.86 5.67
N GLY A 45 -4.23 -0.12 4.93
CA GLY A 45 -3.87 -0.44 3.55
C GLY A 45 -3.21 0.73 2.86
N PHE A 46 -3.04 0.62 1.55
CA PHE A 46 -2.46 1.64 0.68
C PHE A 46 -2.87 1.42 -0.79
N PHE A 47 -2.82 2.48 -1.60
CA PHE A 47 -2.90 2.43 -3.05
C PHE A 47 -1.51 2.64 -3.66
N MET A 48 -0.95 1.62 -4.30
CA MET A 48 0.29 1.73 -5.09
C MET A 48 -0.02 2.51 -6.37
N HIS A 49 0.59 3.70 -6.52
CA HIS A 49 0.25 4.61 -7.62
C HIS A 49 1.52 5.11 -8.31
N ALA A 50 1.69 4.82 -9.59
CA ALA A 50 2.76 5.38 -10.43
C ALA A 50 2.61 6.91 -10.52
N ARG A 51 3.66 7.66 -10.17
CA ARG A 51 3.65 9.13 -10.20
C ARG A 51 4.86 9.67 -10.93
N GLY A 52 4.78 10.93 -11.35
CA GLY A 52 5.90 11.64 -11.97
C GLY A 52 7.17 11.53 -11.11
N GLY A 53 8.27 11.11 -11.73
CA GLY A 53 9.53 10.80 -11.04
C GLY A 53 9.87 9.31 -10.97
N LEU A 54 8.91 8.42 -11.27
CA LEU A 54 9.14 6.97 -11.31
C LEU A 54 10.32 6.61 -12.23
N LYS A 55 11.30 5.89 -11.69
CA LYS A 55 12.48 5.42 -12.43
C LYS A 55 12.42 3.92 -12.75
N THR A 56 11.60 3.15 -12.05
CA THR A 56 11.32 1.76 -12.40
C THR A 56 10.44 1.71 -13.65
N PRO A 57 10.81 0.95 -14.71
CA PRO A 57 9.99 0.81 -15.90
C PRO A 57 8.57 0.33 -15.57
N TYR A 58 7.56 1.10 -15.94
CA TYR A 58 6.17 0.83 -15.61
C TYR A 58 5.66 -0.42 -16.33
N MET A 59 5.03 -1.34 -15.60
CA MET A 59 4.50 -2.63 -16.09
C MET A 59 5.53 -3.59 -16.71
N GLU A 60 6.82 -3.40 -16.43
CA GLU A 60 7.84 -4.41 -16.72
C GLU A 60 8.03 -5.37 -15.52
N ASP A 61 8.81 -6.43 -15.69
CA ASP A 61 9.05 -7.45 -14.66
C ASP A 61 9.48 -6.83 -13.31
N GLU A 62 10.39 -5.84 -13.33
CA GLU A 62 10.87 -5.17 -12.11
C GLU A 62 9.75 -4.41 -11.36
N TRP A 63 8.78 -3.87 -12.09
CA TRP A 63 7.61 -3.24 -11.48
C TRP A 63 6.71 -4.30 -10.83
N PHE A 64 6.46 -5.41 -11.51
CA PHE A 64 5.64 -6.48 -10.97
C PHE A 64 6.28 -7.17 -9.77
N ASP A 65 7.61 -7.33 -9.75
CA ASP A 65 8.35 -7.79 -8.57
C ASP A 65 8.10 -6.89 -7.34
N CYS A 66 8.06 -5.57 -7.55
CA CYS A 66 7.72 -4.60 -6.51
C CYS A 66 6.26 -4.71 -6.05
N VAL A 67 5.32 -4.88 -6.98
CA VAL A 67 3.90 -5.09 -6.67
C VAL A 67 3.69 -6.38 -5.87
N GLU A 68 4.32 -7.48 -6.27
CA GLU A 68 4.26 -8.75 -5.56
C GLU A 68 4.82 -8.63 -4.14
N ALA A 69 5.95 -7.94 -3.97
CA ALA A 69 6.52 -7.69 -2.66
C ALA A 69 5.56 -6.94 -1.73
N CYS A 70 4.87 -5.92 -2.25
CA CYS A 70 3.88 -5.17 -1.49
C CYS A 70 2.64 -5.99 -1.13
N ILE A 71 2.13 -6.79 -2.06
CA ILE A 71 0.97 -7.67 -1.82
C ILE A 71 1.32 -8.72 -0.76
N ASP A 72 2.51 -9.32 -0.85
CA ASP A 72 2.98 -10.31 0.12
C ASP A 72 3.14 -9.70 1.53
N GLU A 73 3.75 -8.52 1.64
CA GLU A 73 3.89 -7.84 2.93
C GLU A 73 2.54 -7.41 3.52
N ALA A 74 1.65 -6.86 2.71
CA ALA A 74 0.31 -6.48 3.15
C ALA A 74 -0.50 -7.67 3.67
N LYS A 75 -0.40 -8.83 3.03
CA LYS A 75 -1.01 -10.09 3.50
C LYS A 75 -0.48 -10.49 4.88
N LYS A 76 0.83 -10.39 5.10
CA LYS A 76 1.46 -10.70 6.40
C LYS A 76 0.99 -9.78 7.52
N LEU A 77 0.69 -8.52 7.19
CA LEU A 77 0.31 -7.48 8.16
C LEU A 77 -1.21 -7.26 8.29
N ASP A 78 -2.05 -8.06 7.63
CA ASP A 78 -3.51 -7.81 7.56
C ASP A 78 -3.81 -6.37 7.11
N MET A 79 -3.27 -6.00 5.95
CA MET A 79 -3.47 -4.72 5.27
C MET A 79 -4.03 -4.93 3.87
N ASN A 80 -4.78 -3.95 3.38
CA ASN A 80 -5.33 -3.97 2.03
C ASN A 80 -4.36 -3.30 1.06
N ALA A 81 -3.73 -4.09 0.19
CA ALA A 81 -2.96 -3.57 -0.95
C ALA A 81 -3.90 -3.34 -2.15
N TRP A 82 -3.88 -2.12 -2.68
CA TRP A 82 -4.63 -1.75 -3.87
C TRP A 82 -3.67 -1.28 -4.97
N CYS A 83 -3.94 -1.65 -6.22
CA CYS A 83 -3.27 -1.05 -7.37
C CYS A 83 -4.13 0.08 -7.94
N TYR A 84 -3.46 1.07 -8.52
CA TYR A 84 -4.06 2.09 -9.36
C TYR A 84 -3.40 1.98 -10.74
N ASP A 85 -4.18 1.62 -11.75
CA ASP A 85 -3.70 1.19 -13.08
C ASP A 85 -3.48 2.35 -14.06
N GLU A 86 -3.10 3.53 -13.54
CA GLU A 86 -2.77 4.70 -14.36
C GLU A 86 -1.34 5.19 -14.10
N ASN A 87 -0.67 5.63 -15.16
CA ASN A 87 0.70 6.12 -15.12
C ASN A 87 0.77 7.65 -15.22
N GLY A 88 0.69 8.32 -14.08
CA GLY A 88 1.03 9.74 -13.96
C GLY A 88 -0.03 10.76 -14.40
N TRP A 89 -1.25 10.34 -14.74
CA TRP A 89 -2.40 11.23 -14.99
C TRP A 89 -3.46 11.08 -13.87
N PRO A 90 -4.24 12.14 -13.57
CA PRO A 90 -5.45 12.04 -12.76
C PRO A 90 -6.62 11.42 -13.53
#